data_AF-A0A953PZE3-F1
#
_entry.id   AF-A0A953PZE3-F1
#
_cell.length_a   1.000
_cell.length_b   1.000
_cell.length_c   1.000
_cell.angle_alpha   90.00
_cell.angle_beta   90.00
_cell.angle_gamma   90.00
#
_symmetry.space_group_name_H-M   'P 1'
#
loop_
_entity.id
_entity.type
_entity.pdbx_description
1 polymer ?
#
loop_
_entity_poly.entity_id
_entity_poly.type
_entity_poly.pdbx_seq_one_letter_code
_entity_poly.pdbx_strand_id
1 'polypeptide(L)'
;MNFHWFAGRKPIAIAAVGAVSLFAGAFLLVPGTGHPAERTPTRAPGAETVVHFMRAHFGIADNTQIQVGEWHDSASPEFCETTLTLDDGKPQNHKVLNVYATKDGRYLGFGNLYTLKGDMNAEIVRSVRQQYKVPENVTLTAGSPGPSKFPDFYTVRVSTNTGKGQDFFLTRDRQTLVVGSLLPFSEHPEEDVQRIISMENQPSVGPAHAPVTVVEYADLECPSCAHMHQFLESDLLPKYKDKVRVIFKEFPLEAIHQWALAGAVANECAYEIDPQTYLPYRTLIFQHQSEFDAVQNNLPQVRDLLLKYGQQVGLESAKLAPCLDSKRSMPRVEEGLKEGKQLNVEYTPTFYINGRAKVGLVPPEDFYRAVEDALRESGKEKLHAESRLR
;
A
#
# COMPACT_ATOMS: atom_id res chain seq x y z
N MET A 1 11.31 -2.99 -5.47
CA MET A 1 12.36 -3.33 -6.47
C MET A 1 11.89 -2.74 -7.80
N ASN A 2 12.42 -1.57 -8.19
CA ASN A 2 11.82 -0.67 -9.17
C ASN A 2 11.92 -1.15 -10.64
N PHE A 3 10.82 -0.96 -11.38
CA PHE A 3 10.58 -1.34 -12.78
C PHE A 3 11.05 -0.27 -13.78
N HIS A 4 12.30 -0.27 -14.24
CA HIS A 4 12.81 0.74 -15.20
C HIS A 4 13.58 0.17 -16.41
N TRP A 5 13.39 -1.11 -16.75
CA TRP A 5 14.39 -1.79 -17.60
C TRP A 5 14.13 -1.79 -19.12
N PHE A 6 12.96 -1.38 -19.60
CA PHE A 6 12.62 -1.53 -21.03
C PHE A 6 12.78 -0.28 -21.91
N ALA A 7 13.23 0.87 -21.39
CA ALA A 7 13.48 2.05 -22.23
C ALA A 7 14.78 2.78 -21.83
N GLY A 8 15.80 2.67 -22.68
CA GLY A 8 17.01 3.48 -22.58
C GLY A 8 16.76 4.93 -23.02
N ARG A 9 16.33 5.80 -22.10
CA ARG A 9 16.57 7.26 -22.11
C ARG A 9 16.66 7.77 -20.66
N LYS A 10 17.61 8.70 -20.43
CA LYS A 10 17.94 9.32 -19.12
C LYS A 10 16.76 10.07 -18.49
N PRO A 11 16.71 10.20 -17.14
CA PRO A 11 15.55 10.68 -16.41
C PRO A 11 15.42 12.20 -16.52
N ILE A 12 14.23 12.67 -16.88
CA ILE A 12 13.74 13.94 -16.39
C ILE A 12 13.19 13.62 -15.01
N ALA A 13 13.84 14.11 -13.96
CA ALA A 13 13.32 14.08 -12.61
C ALA A 13 12.00 14.85 -12.60
N ILE A 14 10.88 14.13 -12.54
CA ILE A 14 9.59 14.71 -12.21
C ILE A 14 9.44 14.56 -10.70
N ALA A 15 9.89 15.59 -10.00
CA ALA A 15 9.49 15.82 -8.62
C ALA A 15 7.98 16.09 -8.56
N ALA A 16 7.34 15.56 -7.52
CA ALA A 16 6.07 16.01 -6.96
C ALA A 16 4.80 15.91 -7.85
N VAL A 17 4.28 14.70 -8.06
CA VAL A 17 2.84 14.40 -8.03
C VAL A 17 2.71 12.95 -7.58
N GLY A 18 1.77 12.64 -6.67
CA GLY A 18 1.43 11.27 -6.26
C GLY A 18 1.18 10.39 -7.48
N ALA A 19 2.21 9.68 -7.92
CA ALA A 19 2.11 8.68 -8.96
C ALA A 19 1.63 7.41 -8.26
N VAL A 20 0.34 7.11 -8.39
CA VAL A 20 -0.14 5.75 -8.20
C VAL A 20 0.59 4.89 -9.23
N SER A 21 1.74 4.34 -8.82
CA SER A 21 2.49 3.35 -9.58
C SER A 21 1.66 2.07 -9.52
N LEU A 22 0.79 1.89 -10.51
CA LEU A 22 0.05 0.64 -10.71
C LEU A 22 1.00 -0.44 -11.25
N PHE A 23 1.97 -0.87 -10.43
CA PHE A 23 2.86 -1.98 -10.75
C PHE A 23 2.71 -3.09 -9.72
N ALA A 24 2.76 -4.33 -10.19
CA ALA A 24 2.43 -5.51 -9.41
C ALA A 24 3.43 -5.74 -8.26
N GLY A 25 3.02 -5.37 -7.05
CA GLY A 25 3.62 -5.82 -5.80
C GLY A 25 3.31 -7.31 -5.52
N ALA A 26 4.23 -7.96 -4.81
CA ALA A 26 4.08 -9.32 -4.32
C ALA A 26 3.22 -9.31 -3.05
N PHE A 27 2.13 -10.07 -3.04
CA PHE A 27 1.21 -10.18 -1.91
C PHE A 27 1.57 -11.42 -1.10
N LEU A 28 1.43 -11.35 0.22
CA LEU A 28 1.35 -12.52 1.10
C LEU A 28 -0.13 -12.68 1.49
N LEU A 29 -0.69 -13.89 1.34
CA LEU A 29 -2.03 -14.22 1.82
C LEU A 29 -1.97 -14.84 3.21
N VAL A 30 -2.95 -14.46 4.04
CA VAL A 30 -3.48 -15.29 5.14
C VAL A 30 -4.52 -16.25 4.53
N PRO A 31 -4.58 -17.53 4.95
CA PRO A 31 -5.62 -18.43 4.49
C PRO A 31 -6.97 -18.01 5.07
N GLY A 32 -7.87 -17.50 4.22
CA GLY A 32 -9.28 -17.35 4.57
C GLY A 32 -9.95 -18.72 4.52
N THR A 33 -10.32 -19.27 5.68
CA THR A 33 -11.20 -20.44 5.78
C THR A 33 -12.65 -19.99 5.58
N GLY A 34 -12.99 -19.65 4.34
CA GLY A 34 -14.36 -19.43 3.91
C GLY A 34 -14.52 -19.94 2.49
N HIS A 35 -15.30 -21.01 2.29
CA HIS A 35 -15.77 -21.35 0.96
C HIS A 35 -16.53 -20.13 0.39
N PRO A 36 -16.16 -19.59 -0.79
CA PRO A 36 -16.98 -18.57 -1.41
C PRO A 36 -18.31 -19.22 -1.82
N ALA A 37 -19.41 -18.71 -1.28
CA ALA A 37 -20.72 -18.96 -1.84
C ALA A 37 -20.70 -18.60 -3.33
N GLU A 38 -21.21 -19.46 -4.19
CA GLU A 38 -21.42 -19.17 -5.62
C GLU A 38 -22.20 -17.86 -5.76
N ARG A 39 -21.51 -16.80 -6.18
CA ARG A 39 -22.17 -15.56 -6.60
C ARG A 39 -22.59 -15.74 -8.07
N THR A 40 -23.88 -15.57 -8.34
CA THR A 40 -24.51 -15.47 -9.67
C THR A 40 -23.76 -14.45 -10.56
N PRO A 41 -23.78 -14.53 -11.91
CA PRO A 41 -23.05 -13.59 -12.74
C PRO A 41 -23.56 -12.17 -12.54
N THR A 42 -22.75 -11.33 -11.90
CA THR A 42 -22.99 -9.89 -11.83
C THR A 42 -22.62 -9.25 -13.16
N ARG A 43 -23.39 -8.24 -13.55
CA ARG A 43 -23.00 -7.29 -14.60
C ARG A 43 -21.72 -6.58 -14.14
N ALA A 44 -20.95 -6.01 -15.07
CA ALA A 44 -19.77 -5.20 -14.77
C ALA A 44 -20.03 -4.21 -13.60
N PRO A 45 -19.02 -3.93 -12.76
CA PRO A 45 -19.22 -3.14 -11.54
C PRO A 45 -19.71 -1.72 -11.86
N GLY A 46 -20.56 -1.17 -11.00
CA GLY A 46 -21.06 0.20 -11.16
C GLY A 46 -19.91 1.22 -11.17
N ALA A 47 -20.05 2.28 -11.98
CA ALA A 47 -19.04 3.34 -12.08
C ALA A 47 -18.71 3.95 -10.71
N GLU A 48 -19.73 4.24 -9.89
CA GLU A 48 -19.55 4.79 -8.54
C GLU A 48 -18.77 3.83 -7.62
N THR A 49 -19.05 2.53 -7.69
CA THR A 49 -18.32 1.49 -6.92
C THR A 49 -16.85 1.45 -7.32
N VAL A 50 -16.55 1.56 -8.61
CA VAL A 50 -15.17 1.62 -9.11
C VAL A 50 -14.49 2.89 -8.62
N VAL A 51 -15.15 4.05 -8.69
CA VAL A 51 -14.60 5.32 -8.18
C VAL A 51 -14.32 5.22 -6.67
N HIS A 52 -15.24 4.69 -5.88
CA HIS A 52 -15.05 4.46 -4.44
C HIS A 52 -13.85 3.55 -4.19
N PHE A 53 -13.77 2.42 -4.89
CA PHE A 53 -12.64 1.50 -4.80
C PHE A 53 -11.31 2.19 -5.11
N MET A 54 -11.25 2.95 -6.20
CA MET A 54 -10.04 3.66 -6.61
C MET A 54 -9.57 4.65 -5.55
N ARG A 55 -10.50 5.39 -4.94
CA ARG A 55 -10.17 6.35 -3.88
C ARG A 55 -9.72 5.65 -2.61
N ALA A 56 -10.48 4.66 -2.15
CA ALA A 56 -10.21 3.96 -0.91
C ALA A 56 -8.92 3.13 -0.98
N HIS A 57 -8.67 2.45 -2.11
CA HIS A 57 -7.54 1.55 -2.29
C HIS A 57 -6.23 2.30 -2.59
N PHE A 58 -6.26 3.32 -3.45
CA PHE A 58 -5.04 4.04 -3.87
C PHE A 58 -4.84 5.39 -3.19
N GLY A 59 -5.79 5.83 -2.37
CA GLY A 59 -5.74 7.14 -1.70
C GLY A 59 -5.84 8.32 -2.65
N ILE A 60 -6.57 8.18 -3.76
CA ILE A 60 -6.75 9.26 -4.74
C ILE A 60 -7.53 10.42 -4.11
N ALA A 61 -6.94 11.62 -4.17
CA ALA A 61 -7.49 12.84 -3.58
C ALA A 61 -8.84 13.24 -4.18
N ASP A 62 -9.73 13.80 -3.36
CA ASP A 62 -11.14 14.09 -3.73
C ASP A 62 -11.25 15.10 -4.88
N ASN A 63 -10.28 16.00 -4.98
CA ASN A 63 -10.17 16.99 -6.05
C ASN A 63 -9.78 16.38 -7.41
N THR A 64 -9.26 15.15 -7.43
CA THR A 64 -8.97 14.42 -8.66
C THR A 64 -10.28 13.87 -9.21
N GLN A 65 -10.68 14.30 -10.40
CA GLN A 65 -11.84 13.76 -11.10
C GLN A 65 -11.53 12.35 -11.59
N ILE A 66 -12.42 11.41 -11.28
CA ILE A 66 -12.36 10.03 -11.78
C ILE A 66 -13.61 9.79 -12.61
N GLN A 67 -13.43 9.47 -13.88
CA GLN A 67 -14.53 9.11 -14.78
C GLN A 67 -14.33 7.69 -15.26
N VAL A 68 -15.38 6.87 -15.14
CA VAL A 68 -15.40 5.49 -15.63
C VAL A 68 -16.29 5.47 -16.87
N GLY A 69 -15.75 4.99 -17.98
CA GLY A 69 -16.48 4.84 -19.23
C GLY A 69 -17.56 3.76 -19.15
N GLU A 70 -18.35 3.63 -20.22
CA GLU A 70 -19.30 2.54 -20.33
C GLU A 70 -18.59 1.19 -20.43
N TRP A 71 -19.03 0.24 -19.63
CA TRP A 71 -18.54 -1.12 -19.69
C TRP A 71 -19.04 -1.83 -20.95
N HIS A 72 -18.14 -2.55 -21.60
CA HIS A 72 -18.46 -3.48 -22.68
C HIS A 72 -17.86 -4.85 -22.41
N ASP A 73 -18.37 -5.88 -23.09
CA ASP A 73 -17.74 -7.19 -23.07
C ASP A 73 -16.34 -7.12 -23.67
N SER A 74 -15.39 -7.84 -23.07
CA SER A 74 -14.06 -8.00 -23.65
C SER A 74 -14.05 -9.12 -24.70
N ALA A 75 -12.97 -9.26 -25.45
CA ALA A 75 -12.75 -10.43 -26.32
C ALA A 75 -12.65 -11.75 -25.53
N SER A 76 -12.40 -11.67 -24.22
CA SER A 76 -12.29 -12.81 -23.31
C SER A 76 -13.61 -12.96 -22.51
N PRO A 77 -14.34 -14.08 -22.63
CA PRO A 77 -15.71 -14.20 -22.16
C PRO A 77 -15.95 -13.86 -20.68
N GLU A 78 -14.95 -14.09 -19.83
CA GLU A 78 -14.96 -13.92 -18.39
C GLU A 78 -14.74 -12.47 -17.92
N PHE A 79 -14.41 -11.55 -18.83
CA PHE A 79 -14.12 -10.14 -18.51
C PHE A 79 -15.06 -9.15 -19.21
N CYS A 80 -15.26 -8.02 -18.55
CA CYS A 80 -15.72 -6.77 -19.16
C CYS A 80 -14.57 -5.76 -19.13
N GLU A 81 -14.58 -4.82 -20.07
CA GLU A 81 -13.58 -3.76 -20.22
C GLU A 81 -14.25 -2.38 -20.23
N THR A 82 -13.50 -1.38 -19.79
CA THR A 82 -13.86 0.03 -19.85
C THR A 82 -12.58 0.88 -19.85
N THR A 83 -12.74 2.19 -19.96
CA THR A 83 -11.68 3.15 -19.71
C THR A 83 -11.93 3.88 -18.40
N LEU A 84 -10.85 4.23 -17.71
CA LEU A 84 -10.89 5.09 -16.54
C LEU A 84 -10.01 6.30 -16.80
N THR A 85 -10.57 7.47 -16.56
CA THR A 85 -9.90 8.75 -16.71
C THR A 85 -9.63 9.38 -15.35
N LEU A 86 -8.40 9.82 -15.14
CA LEU A 86 -7.97 10.60 -13.98
C LEU A 86 -7.57 12.01 -14.44
N ASP A 87 -8.14 13.04 -13.82
CA ASP A 87 -7.83 14.44 -14.07
C ASP A 87 -7.69 15.21 -12.75
N ASP A 88 -6.50 15.72 -12.47
CA ASP A 88 -6.21 16.49 -11.26
C ASP A 88 -6.34 18.01 -11.45
N GLY A 89 -6.90 18.45 -12.59
CA GLY A 89 -7.08 19.85 -12.95
C GLY A 89 -5.79 20.56 -13.38
N LYS A 90 -4.65 19.87 -13.38
CA LYS A 90 -3.37 20.46 -13.85
C LYS A 90 -3.22 20.28 -15.37
N PRO A 91 -2.70 21.30 -16.08
CA PRO A 91 -2.48 21.20 -17.52
C PRO A 91 -1.63 19.97 -17.88
N GLN A 92 -2.11 19.19 -18.85
CA GLN A 92 -1.43 18.00 -19.39
C GLN A 92 -1.34 16.78 -18.45
N ASN A 93 -2.03 16.76 -17.30
CA ASN A 93 -1.97 15.64 -16.37
C ASN A 93 -3.24 14.73 -16.41
N HIS A 94 -3.78 14.56 -17.62
CA HIS A 94 -4.91 13.68 -17.88
C HIS A 94 -4.41 12.27 -18.21
N LYS A 95 -4.80 11.27 -17.42
CA LYS A 95 -4.43 9.86 -17.63
C LYS A 95 -5.65 9.03 -17.99
N VAL A 96 -5.59 8.33 -19.12
CA VAL A 96 -6.57 7.33 -19.51
C VAL A 96 -5.97 5.95 -19.29
N LEU A 97 -6.66 5.11 -18.53
CA LEU A 97 -6.26 3.76 -18.17
C LEU A 97 -7.27 2.77 -18.77
N ASN A 98 -6.78 1.69 -19.36
CA ASN A 98 -7.61 0.55 -19.70
C ASN A 98 -7.89 -0.24 -18.42
N VAL A 99 -9.16 -0.50 -18.16
CA VAL A 99 -9.63 -1.20 -16.98
C VAL A 99 -10.44 -2.41 -17.42
N TYR A 100 -10.23 -3.52 -16.73
CA TYR A 100 -11.05 -4.72 -16.90
C TYR A 100 -11.53 -5.22 -15.55
N ALA A 101 -12.66 -5.89 -15.55
CA ALA A 101 -13.22 -6.56 -14.37
C ALA A 101 -13.65 -7.98 -14.75
N THR A 102 -13.46 -8.93 -13.84
CA THR A 102 -14.08 -10.26 -14.01
C THR A 102 -15.60 -10.14 -13.84
N LYS A 103 -16.39 -10.87 -14.62
CA LYS A 103 -17.86 -10.83 -14.57
C LYS A 103 -18.43 -11.33 -13.24
N ASP A 104 -17.68 -12.15 -12.51
CA ASP A 104 -18.04 -12.53 -11.14
C ASP A 104 -17.79 -11.42 -10.10
N GLY A 105 -17.27 -10.26 -10.51
CA GLY A 105 -17.00 -9.09 -9.68
C GLY A 105 -15.86 -9.27 -8.68
N ARG A 106 -15.07 -10.34 -8.76
CA ARG A 106 -14.01 -10.61 -7.77
C ARG A 106 -12.71 -9.85 -8.02
N TYR A 107 -12.46 -9.45 -9.26
CA TYR A 107 -11.21 -8.79 -9.63
C TYR A 107 -11.44 -7.57 -10.52
N LEU A 108 -10.63 -6.56 -10.27
CA LEU A 108 -10.45 -5.38 -11.11
C LEU A 108 -8.98 -5.32 -11.50
N GLY A 109 -8.69 -4.90 -12.72
CA GLY A 109 -7.32 -4.75 -13.15
C GLY A 109 -7.12 -3.64 -14.16
N PHE A 110 -5.86 -3.23 -14.28
CA PHE A 110 -5.43 -2.15 -15.18
C PHE A 110 -4.42 -2.71 -16.17
N GLY A 111 -4.66 -2.50 -17.46
CA GLY A 111 -3.83 -3.03 -18.53
C GLY A 111 -4.65 -3.63 -19.65
N ASN A 112 -4.12 -4.67 -20.29
CA ASN A 112 -4.69 -5.26 -21.49
C ASN A 112 -4.90 -6.78 -21.32
N LEU A 113 -5.98 -7.27 -21.92
CA LEU A 113 -6.29 -8.69 -22.03
C LEU A 113 -5.87 -9.19 -23.42
N TYR A 114 -5.18 -10.34 -23.46
CA TYR A 114 -4.75 -10.96 -24.71
C TYR A 114 -5.28 -12.39 -24.79
N THR A 115 -6.15 -12.64 -25.76
CA THR A 115 -6.61 -13.99 -26.09
C THR A 115 -5.49 -14.76 -26.79
N LEU A 116 -5.14 -15.93 -26.27
CA LEU A 116 -4.09 -16.79 -26.79
C LEU A 116 -4.68 -17.77 -27.82
N LYS A 117 -4.34 -17.58 -29.10
CA LYS A 117 -4.87 -18.39 -30.21
C LYS A 117 -3.76 -19.22 -30.83
N GLY A 118 -3.29 -20.26 -30.12
CA GLY A 118 -2.24 -21.15 -30.62
C GLY A 118 -1.33 -21.66 -29.52
N ASP A 119 -0.02 -21.74 -29.82
CA ASP A 119 0.98 -22.10 -28.80
C ASP A 119 1.02 -21.05 -27.70
N MET A 120 0.63 -21.45 -26.49
CA MET A 120 0.47 -20.56 -25.35
C MET A 120 1.73 -19.76 -25.07
N ASN A 121 2.91 -20.38 -25.07
CA ASN A 121 4.16 -19.70 -24.71
C ASN A 121 4.56 -18.67 -25.78
N ALA A 122 4.42 -19.02 -27.06
CA ALA A 122 4.67 -18.09 -28.17
C ALA A 122 3.73 -16.89 -28.14
N GLU A 123 2.43 -17.13 -27.89
CA GLU A 123 1.41 -16.09 -27.78
C GLU A 123 1.66 -15.17 -26.57
N ILE A 124 2.09 -15.72 -25.43
CA ILE A 124 2.47 -14.94 -24.24
C ILE A 124 3.68 -14.06 -24.54
N VAL A 125 4.74 -14.62 -25.13
CA VAL A 125 5.94 -13.86 -25.52
C VAL A 125 5.58 -12.73 -26.49
N ARG A 126 4.73 -13.01 -27.49
CA ARG A 126 4.27 -12.00 -28.44
C ARG A 126 3.51 -10.88 -27.75
N SER A 127 2.58 -11.21 -26.87
CA SER A 127 1.73 -10.24 -26.15
C SER A 127 2.56 -9.34 -25.24
N VAL A 128 3.50 -9.91 -24.46
CA VAL A 128 4.42 -9.15 -23.60
C VAL A 128 5.36 -8.28 -24.43
N ARG A 129 5.93 -8.81 -25.52
CA ARG A 129 6.79 -8.05 -26.44
C ARG A 129 6.05 -6.84 -27.01
N GLN A 130 4.82 -7.03 -27.48
CA GLN A 130 3.98 -5.98 -28.04
C GLN A 130 3.66 -4.91 -27.00
N GLN A 131 3.20 -5.30 -25.81
CA GLN A 131 2.78 -4.37 -24.77
C GLN A 131 3.91 -3.47 -24.30
N TYR A 132 5.07 -4.06 -23.99
CA TYR A 132 6.22 -3.32 -23.46
C TYR A 132 7.19 -2.85 -24.54
N LYS A 133 6.84 -3.02 -25.83
CA LYS A 133 7.67 -2.67 -26.98
C LYS A 133 9.10 -3.23 -26.86
N VAL A 134 9.19 -4.48 -26.42
CA VAL A 134 10.49 -5.13 -26.16
C VAL A 134 11.24 -5.32 -27.48
N PRO A 135 12.48 -4.80 -27.61
CA PRO A 135 13.27 -4.94 -28.83
C PRO A 135 13.58 -6.39 -29.19
N GLU A 136 13.60 -6.73 -30.49
CA GLU A 136 13.83 -8.11 -30.99
C GLU A 136 15.15 -8.74 -30.54
N ASN A 137 16.16 -7.92 -30.23
CA ASN A 137 17.45 -8.41 -29.70
C ASN A 137 17.38 -8.89 -28.24
N VAL A 138 16.26 -8.68 -27.55
CA VAL A 138 16.01 -9.24 -26.21
C VAL A 138 15.19 -10.52 -26.36
N THR A 139 15.78 -11.66 -26.00
CA THR A 139 15.05 -12.93 -25.95
C THR A 139 14.12 -12.95 -24.74
N LEU A 140 12.85 -13.26 -24.98
CA LEU A 140 11.85 -13.47 -23.94
C LEU A 140 11.49 -14.95 -23.89
N THR A 141 11.39 -15.49 -22.67
CA THR A 141 11.00 -16.88 -22.41
C THR A 141 9.83 -16.89 -21.42
N ALA A 142 8.68 -17.41 -21.84
CA ALA A 142 7.57 -17.70 -20.94
C ALA A 142 7.81 -19.04 -20.23
N GLY A 143 7.73 -19.03 -18.90
CA GLY A 143 7.77 -20.24 -18.08
C GLY A 143 6.43 -20.97 -18.05
N SER A 144 6.42 -22.15 -17.42
CA SER A 144 5.18 -22.90 -17.21
C SER A 144 4.24 -22.16 -16.24
N PRO A 145 2.92 -22.17 -16.47
CA PRO A 145 1.95 -21.61 -15.52
C PRO A 145 2.02 -22.32 -14.17
N GLY A 146 2.21 -21.55 -13.10
CA GLY A 146 2.26 -22.00 -11.72
C GLY A 146 1.10 -21.46 -10.87
N PRO A 147 0.98 -21.88 -9.60
CA PRO A 147 0.01 -21.32 -8.68
C PRO A 147 0.10 -19.80 -8.60
N SER A 148 -1.05 -19.13 -8.55
CA SER A 148 -1.13 -17.68 -8.39
C SER A 148 -1.60 -17.29 -6.99
N LYS A 149 -1.28 -16.05 -6.62
CA LYS A 149 -1.87 -15.36 -5.47
C LYS A 149 -3.37 -15.11 -5.66
N PHE A 150 -3.86 -15.14 -6.90
CA PHE A 150 -5.28 -15.06 -7.22
C PHE A 150 -5.78 -16.47 -7.57
N PRO A 151 -6.60 -17.12 -6.73
CA PRO A 151 -7.01 -18.51 -6.91
C PRO A 151 -7.64 -18.82 -8.28
N ASP A 152 -8.15 -17.83 -8.99
CA ASP A 152 -8.79 -18.00 -10.31
C ASP A 152 -7.84 -17.79 -11.48
N PHE A 153 -6.54 -17.65 -11.19
CA PHE A 153 -5.49 -17.44 -12.17
C PHE A 153 -4.30 -18.37 -11.92
N TYR A 154 -3.55 -18.61 -12.98
CA TYR A 154 -2.16 -19.02 -12.90
C TYR A 154 -1.25 -17.80 -12.95
N THR A 155 -0.06 -17.93 -12.38
CA THR A 155 1.03 -16.99 -12.62
C THR A 155 1.97 -17.56 -13.67
N VAL A 156 2.31 -16.76 -14.67
CA VAL A 156 3.32 -17.09 -15.68
C VAL A 156 4.46 -16.09 -15.58
N ARG A 157 5.67 -16.57 -15.35
CA ARG A 157 6.87 -15.73 -15.35
C ARG A 157 7.44 -15.64 -16.76
N VAL A 158 7.58 -14.42 -17.28
CA VAL A 158 8.31 -14.15 -18.51
C VAL A 158 9.66 -13.54 -18.17
N SER A 159 10.72 -14.20 -18.61
CA SER A 159 12.11 -13.83 -18.31
C SER A 159 12.87 -13.40 -19.56
N THR A 160 13.85 -12.53 -19.39
CA THR A 160 14.81 -12.12 -20.42
C THR A 160 16.06 -12.98 -20.37
N ASN A 161 16.84 -12.98 -21.46
CA ASN A 161 18.20 -13.52 -21.50
C ASN A 161 19.19 -12.88 -20.51
N THR A 162 18.83 -11.76 -19.88
CA THR A 162 19.62 -11.09 -18.83
C THR A 162 19.26 -11.55 -17.41
N GLY A 163 18.39 -12.56 -17.28
CA GLY A 163 17.98 -13.13 -15.98
C GLY A 163 16.91 -12.33 -15.24
N LYS A 164 16.41 -11.23 -15.82
CA LYS A 164 15.27 -10.48 -15.26
C LYS A 164 13.98 -11.16 -15.65
N GLY A 165 12.96 -11.12 -14.80
CA GLY A 165 11.66 -11.68 -15.13
C GLY A 165 10.52 -10.97 -14.42
N GLN A 166 9.35 -11.01 -15.06
CA GLN A 166 8.13 -10.43 -14.56
C GLN A 166 7.01 -11.46 -14.62
N ASP A 167 6.15 -11.42 -13.62
CA ASP A 167 5.01 -12.31 -13.49
C ASP A 167 3.76 -11.68 -14.14
N PHE A 168 3.01 -12.51 -14.85
CA PHE A 168 1.76 -12.18 -15.52
C PHE A 168 0.67 -13.16 -15.07
N PHE A 169 -0.60 -12.79 -15.24
CA PHE A 169 -1.71 -13.66 -14.85
C PHE A 169 -2.33 -14.31 -16.08
N LEU A 170 -2.65 -15.58 -15.95
CA LEU A 170 -3.27 -16.38 -17.00
C LEU A 170 -4.54 -17.01 -16.43
N THR A 171 -5.65 -16.94 -17.14
CA THR A 171 -6.90 -17.58 -16.70
C THR A 171 -6.76 -19.10 -16.55
N ARG A 172 -7.61 -19.71 -15.73
CA ARG A 172 -7.55 -21.18 -15.47
C ARG A 172 -7.72 -22.04 -16.71
N ASP A 173 -8.48 -21.56 -17.68
CA ASP A 173 -8.65 -22.22 -18.98
C ASP A 173 -7.48 -21.99 -19.95
N ARG A 174 -6.51 -21.15 -19.57
CA ARG A 174 -5.31 -20.78 -20.31
C ARG A 174 -5.58 -20.05 -21.63
N GLN A 175 -6.74 -19.43 -21.76
CA GLN A 175 -7.13 -18.73 -22.99
C GLN A 175 -6.83 -17.23 -22.94
N THR A 176 -6.72 -16.64 -21.76
CA THR A 176 -6.56 -15.19 -21.60
C THR A 176 -5.34 -14.85 -20.76
N LEU A 177 -4.36 -14.17 -21.37
CA LEU A 177 -3.26 -13.54 -20.67
C LEU A 177 -3.64 -12.13 -20.24
N VAL A 178 -3.48 -11.87 -18.97
CA VAL A 178 -3.61 -10.55 -18.35
C VAL A 178 -2.25 -9.88 -18.31
N VAL A 179 -2.08 -8.81 -19.08
CA VAL A 179 -0.86 -8.01 -19.12
C VAL A 179 -1.13 -6.66 -18.45
N GLY A 180 -0.78 -6.59 -17.17
CA GLY A 180 -1.09 -5.44 -16.33
C GLY A 180 -1.12 -5.81 -14.84
N SER A 181 -1.92 -5.07 -14.08
CA SER A 181 -2.17 -5.35 -12.66
C SER A 181 -3.54 -5.99 -12.49
N LEU A 182 -3.64 -6.94 -11.57
CA LEU A 182 -4.88 -7.59 -11.15
C LEU A 182 -4.99 -7.41 -9.64
N LEU A 183 -6.17 -7.01 -9.17
CA LEU A 183 -6.45 -6.68 -7.77
C LEU A 183 -7.76 -7.33 -7.32
N PRO A 184 -7.87 -7.81 -6.07
CA PRO A 184 -9.15 -8.15 -5.49
C PRO A 184 -10.06 -6.92 -5.53
N PHE A 185 -11.27 -7.09 -6.01
CA PHE A 185 -12.27 -6.04 -6.05
C PHE A 185 -13.35 -6.30 -5.00
N SER A 186 -13.74 -5.23 -4.33
CA SER A 186 -14.74 -5.24 -3.27
C SER A 186 -15.50 -3.93 -3.30
N GLU A 187 -16.78 -3.98 -2.96
CA GLU A 187 -17.61 -2.79 -2.79
C GLU A 187 -17.25 -2.04 -1.49
N HIS A 188 -16.64 -2.74 -0.52
CA HIS A 188 -16.22 -2.22 0.78
C HIS A 188 -14.72 -2.49 1.01
N PRO A 189 -13.83 -1.96 0.17
CA PRO A 189 -12.38 -2.22 0.27
C PRO A 189 -11.78 -1.73 1.59
N GLU A 190 -12.36 -0.71 2.22
CA GLU A 190 -11.97 -0.22 3.54
C GLU A 190 -12.17 -1.26 4.66
N GLU A 191 -13.23 -2.06 4.58
CA GLU A 191 -13.45 -3.16 5.54
C GLU A 191 -12.44 -4.28 5.31
N ASP A 192 -12.13 -4.59 4.05
CA ASP A 192 -11.13 -5.60 3.69
C ASP A 192 -9.75 -5.22 4.22
N VAL A 193 -9.36 -3.95 4.08
CA VAL A 193 -8.12 -3.41 4.64
C VAL A 193 -8.13 -3.51 6.17
N GLN A 194 -9.22 -3.09 6.83
CA GLN A 194 -9.31 -3.16 8.28
C GLN A 194 -9.19 -4.59 8.82
N ARG A 195 -9.68 -5.60 8.10
CA ARG A 195 -9.52 -7.02 8.47
C ARG A 195 -8.09 -7.52 8.37
N ILE A 196 -7.24 -6.85 7.59
CA ILE A 196 -5.82 -7.19 7.46
C ILE A 196 -5.00 -6.51 8.56
N ILE A 197 -5.35 -5.28 8.95
CA ILE A 197 -4.58 -4.50 9.92
C ILE A 197 -4.80 -5.02 11.35
N SER A 198 -3.72 -5.51 11.95
CA SER A 198 -3.63 -5.80 13.38
C SER A 198 -3.56 -4.50 14.18
N MET A 199 -4.58 -4.22 15.00
CA MET A 199 -4.66 -3.02 15.84
C MET A 199 -4.35 -3.30 17.33
N GLU A 200 -4.17 -4.57 17.69
CA GLU A 200 -3.90 -5.01 19.05
C GLU A 200 -2.41 -4.96 19.37
N ASN A 201 -2.07 -4.59 20.61
CA ASN A 201 -0.68 -4.51 21.10
C ASN A 201 0.22 -3.65 20.20
N GLN A 202 -0.33 -2.61 19.59
CA GLN A 202 0.39 -1.66 18.74
C GLN A 202 0.63 -0.35 19.47
N PRO A 203 1.77 0.32 19.22
CA PRO A 203 1.98 1.66 19.71
C PRO A 203 0.90 2.61 19.20
N SER A 204 0.20 3.28 20.11
CA SER A 204 -0.92 4.14 19.74
C SER A 204 -1.15 5.30 20.70
N VAL A 205 -1.78 6.37 20.19
CA VAL A 205 -2.15 7.57 20.92
C VAL A 205 -3.63 7.85 20.69
N GLY A 206 -4.33 8.28 21.75
CA GLY A 206 -5.78 8.49 21.74
C GLY A 206 -6.56 7.29 22.30
N PRO A 207 -7.89 7.40 22.48
CA PRO A 207 -8.67 6.35 23.12
C PRO A 207 -8.77 5.07 22.29
N ALA A 208 -8.70 3.91 22.94
CA ALA A 208 -8.82 2.60 22.27
C ALA A 208 -10.13 2.43 21.48
N HIS A 209 -11.21 3.10 21.90
CA HIS A 209 -12.54 3.04 21.29
C HIS A 209 -12.90 4.30 20.49
N ALA A 210 -11.91 5.07 20.05
CA ALA A 210 -12.15 6.20 19.17
C ALA A 210 -12.91 5.75 17.89
N PRO A 211 -13.94 6.48 17.44
CA PRO A 211 -14.69 6.15 16.23
C PRO A 211 -13.82 6.19 14.96
N VAL A 212 -12.73 6.95 14.96
CA VAL A 212 -11.76 6.97 13.85
C VAL A 212 -10.42 6.44 14.33
N THR A 213 -9.92 5.43 13.63
CA THR A 213 -8.56 4.92 13.76
C THR A 213 -7.76 5.29 12.52
N VAL A 214 -6.65 5.98 12.75
CA VAL A 214 -5.63 6.29 11.75
C VAL A 214 -4.47 5.34 11.98
N VAL A 215 -4.15 4.52 10.98
CA VAL A 215 -2.98 3.63 11.02
C VAL A 215 -1.93 4.19 10.08
N GLU A 216 -0.75 4.52 10.59
CA GLU A 216 0.37 5.05 9.83
C GLU A 216 1.47 4.00 9.67
N TYR A 217 1.83 3.67 8.44
CA TYR A 217 3.07 2.97 8.11
C TYR A 217 4.14 4.01 7.75
N ALA A 218 5.19 4.08 8.56
CA ALA A 218 6.18 5.15 8.48
C ALA A 218 7.60 4.66 8.71
N ASP A 219 8.55 5.49 8.31
CA ASP A 219 9.98 5.27 8.38
C ASP A 219 10.61 6.44 9.14
N LEU A 220 11.39 6.14 10.18
CA LEU A 220 12.02 7.16 11.03
C LEU A 220 13.08 8.01 10.33
N GLU A 221 13.65 7.56 9.21
CA GLU A 221 14.60 8.32 8.38
C GLU A 221 13.89 9.16 7.30
N CYS A 222 12.61 8.92 7.04
CA CYS A 222 11.86 9.64 6.01
C CYS A 222 11.50 11.07 6.46
N PRO A 223 11.90 12.12 5.73
CA PRO A 223 11.54 13.51 6.10
C PRO A 223 10.05 13.81 6.02
N SER A 224 9.32 13.15 5.10
CA SER A 224 7.86 13.30 5.00
C SER A 224 7.15 12.65 6.17
N CYS A 225 7.68 11.56 6.74
CA CYS A 225 7.14 10.95 7.95
C CYS A 225 7.33 11.88 9.15
N ALA A 226 8.49 12.52 9.29
CA ALA A 226 8.72 13.50 10.36
C ALA A 226 7.74 14.68 10.29
N HIS A 227 7.50 15.21 9.08
CA HIS A 227 6.52 16.29 8.88
C HIS A 227 5.10 15.85 9.26
N MET A 228 4.66 14.68 8.80
CA MET A 228 3.33 14.18 9.14
C MET A 228 3.22 13.86 10.63
N HIS A 229 4.24 13.28 11.26
CA HIS A 229 4.29 13.04 12.71
C HIS A 229 4.06 14.34 13.49
N GLN A 230 4.72 15.44 13.10
CA GLN A 230 4.51 16.76 13.71
C GLN A 230 3.05 17.23 13.57
N PHE A 231 2.45 17.09 12.39
CA PHE A 231 1.05 17.44 12.14
C PHE A 231 0.08 16.58 12.98
N LEU A 232 0.31 15.27 13.06
CA LEU A 232 -0.53 14.37 13.84
C LEU A 232 -0.54 14.76 15.32
N GLU A 233 0.63 15.07 15.88
CA GLU A 233 0.78 15.46 17.29
C GLU A 233 0.30 16.87 17.59
N SER A 234 0.66 17.85 16.75
CA SER A 234 0.44 19.27 17.04
C SER A 234 -0.96 19.74 16.67
N ASP A 235 -1.57 19.10 15.68
CA ASP A 235 -2.82 19.57 15.07
C ASP A 235 -3.94 18.53 15.15
N LEU A 236 -3.72 17.32 14.61
CA LEU A 236 -4.79 16.32 14.48
C LEU A 236 -5.30 15.83 15.85
N LEU A 237 -4.40 15.30 16.68
CA LEU A 237 -4.75 14.74 17.99
C LEU A 237 -5.38 15.80 18.91
N PRO A 238 -4.86 17.04 19.02
CA PRO A 238 -5.51 18.09 19.80
C PRO A 238 -6.88 18.52 19.26
N LYS A 239 -7.07 18.55 17.94
CA LYS A 239 -8.32 18.94 17.29
C LYS A 239 -9.44 17.93 17.52
N TYR A 240 -9.14 16.63 17.38
CA TYR A 240 -10.16 15.57 17.45
C TYR A 240 -10.25 14.87 18.80
N LYS A 241 -9.23 14.99 19.66
CA LYS A 241 -9.20 14.48 21.04
C LYS A 241 -9.65 13.03 21.13
N ASP A 242 -10.81 12.79 21.72
CA ASP A 242 -11.38 11.46 21.99
C ASP A 242 -11.94 10.77 20.74
N LYS A 243 -12.00 11.48 19.62
CA LYS A 243 -12.58 10.99 18.37
C LYS A 243 -11.59 10.25 17.48
N VAL A 244 -10.29 10.42 17.71
CA VAL A 244 -9.23 9.85 16.87
C VAL A 244 -8.25 9.04 17.72
N ARG A 245 -7.92 7.85 17.22
CA ARG A 245 -6.78 7.05 17.66
C ARG A 245 -5.78 6.97 16.53
N VAL A 246 -4.50 7.23 16.81
CA VAL A 246 -3.40 7.05 15.86
C VAL A 246 -2.60 5.83 16.27
N ILE A 247 -2.43 4.87 15.36
CA ILE A 247 -1.59 3.70 15.50
C ILE A 247 -0.39 3.89 14.57
N PHE A 248 0.81 3.65 15.06
CA PHE A 248 2.03 3.73 14.25
C PHE A 248 2.59 2.34 13.99
N LYS A 249 3.05 2.12 12.78
CA LYS A 249 3.62 0.87 12.28
C LYS A 249 4.94 1.16 11.61
N GLU A 250 5.99 0.49 12.06
CA GLU A 250 7.31 0.57 11.44
C GLU A 250 7.28 0.01 10.01
N PHE A 251 7.80 0.80 9.06
CA PHE A 251 7.95 0.41 7.67
C PHE A 251 9.27 0.95 7.08
N PRO A 252 10.43 0.51 7.59
CA PRO A 252 11.74 1.02 7.16
C PRO A 252 12.03 0.68 5.68
N LEU A 253 12.34 1.71 4.89
CA LEU A 253 12.67 1.61 3.46
C LEU A 253 14.18 1.44 3.25
N GLU A 254 14.72 0.30 3.71
CA GLU A 254 16.16 -0.02 3.75
C GLU A 254 16.91 0.16 2.42
N ALA A 255 16.20 0.14 1.29
CA ALA A 255 16.81 0.32 -0.03
C ALA A 255 17.31 1.76 -0.27
N ILE A 256 16.78 2.74 0.46
CA ILE A 256 17.08 4.17 0.28
C ILE A 256 17.41 4.88 1.59
N HIS A 257 17.11 4.26 2.74
CA HIS A 257 17.32 4.81 4.07
C HIS A 257 18.23 3.87 4.88
N GLN A 258 19.43 4.33 5.19
CA GLN A 258 20.52 3.48 5.70
C GLN A 258 20.35 3.08 7.16
N TRP A 259 19.73 3.94 7.96
CA TRP A 259 19.57 3.77 9.41
C TRP A 259 18.12 3.53 9.82
N ALA A 260 17.15 3.62 8.89
CA ALA A 260 15.73 3.35 9.11
C ALA A 260 15.46 2.06 9.92
N LEU A 261 16.10 0.94 9.57
CA LEU A 261 15.88 -0.32 10.31
C LEU A 261 16.37 -0.25 11.77
N ALA A 262 17.52 0.39 12.00
CA ALA A 262 18.05 0.56 13.35
C ALA A 262 17.12 1.45 14.19
N GLY A 263 16.59 2.52 13.59
CA GLY A 263 15.57 3.37 14.20
C GLY A 263 14.29 2.61 14.53
N ALA A 264 13.75 1.85 13.58
CA ALA A 264 12.53 1.07 13.75
C ALA A 264 12.65 0.06 14.91
N VAL A 265 13.75 -0.69 14.96
CA VAL A 265 14.04 -1.61 16.07
C VAL A 265 14.13 -0.87 17.40
N ALA A 266 14.78 0.30 17.43
CA ALA A 266 14.90 1.09 18.65
C ALA A 266 13.55 1.59 19.16
N ASN A 267 12.69 2.02 18.26
CA ASN A 267 11.38 2.54 18.61
C ASN A 267 10.46 1.43 19.13
N GLU A 268 10.46 0.24 18.52
CA GLU A 268 9.75 -0.92 19.08
C GLU A 268 10.36 -1.40 20.40
N CYS A 269 11.70 -1.33 20.57
CA CYS A 269 12.34 -1.58 21.86
C CYS A 269 11.84 -0.63 22.94
N ALA A 270 11.70 0.67 22.64
CA ALA A 270 11.15 1.64 23.56
C ALA A 270 9.71 1.29 23.98
N TYR A 271 8.87 0.89 23.02
CA TYR A 271 7.51 0.46 23.30
C TYR A 271 7.46 -0.77 24.22
N GLU A 272 8.30 -1.78 23.98
CA GLU A 272 8.38 -2.98 24.83
C GLU A 272 8.86 -2.66 26.26
N ILE A 273 9.79 -1.72 26.41
CA ILE A 273 10.38 -1.35 27.70
C ILE A 273 9.39 -0.52 28.52
N ASP A 274 8.83 0.52 27.89
CA ASP A 274 7.85 1.42 28.50
C ASP A 274 7.00 2.11 27.41
N PRO A 275 5.75 1.65 27.19
CA PRO A 275 4.83 2.24 26.22
C PRO A 275 4.61 3.75 26.38
N GLN A 276 4.79 4.32 27.58
CA GLN A 276 4.59 5.75 27.82
C GLN A 276 5.71 6.62 27.23
N THR A 277 6.93 6.07 27.13
CA THR A 277 8.10 6.77 26.58
C THR A 277 8.18 6.69 25.06
N TYR A 278 7.44 5.77 24.45
CA TYR A 278 7.47 5.51 23.02
C TYR A 278 7.20 6.76 22.17
N LEU A 279 6.12 7.49 22.45
CA LEU A 279 5.77 8.69 21.68
C LEU A 279 6.84 9.79 21.82
N PRO A 280 7.24 10.22 23.04
CA PRO A 280 8.36 11.15 23.19
C PRO A 280 9.65 10.70 22.51
N TYR A 281 9.98 9.41 22.57
CA TYR A 281 11.20 8.87 21.95
C TYR A 281 11.17 9.03 20.43
N ARG A 282 10.06 8.62 19.82
CA ARG A 282 9.84 8.79 18.38
C ARG A 282 9.89 10.24 17.96
N THR A 283 9.24 11.13 18.73
CA THR A 283 9.28 12.58 18.49
C THR A 283 10.69 13.13 18.48
N LEU A 284 11.54 12.75 19.44
CA LEU A 284 12.93 13.17 19.45
C LEU A 284 13.71 12.64 18.23
N ILE A 285 13.52 11.37 17.85
CA ILE A 285 14.21 10.82 16.67
C ILE A 285 13.84 11.62 15.41
N PHE A 286 12.54 11.87 15.19
CA PHE A 286 12.09 12.65 14.04
C PHE A 286 12.61 14.10 14.04
N GLN A 287 12.68 14.74 15.22
CA GLN A 287 13.22 16.10 15.34
C GLN A 287 14.72 16.20 15.04
N HIS A 288 15.45 15.08 15.15
CA HIS A 288 16.91 15.04 15.05
C HIS A 288 17.43 14.19 13.88
N GLN A 289 16.63 13.94 12.84
CA GLN A 289 17.03 13.17 11.65
C GLN A 289 18.37 13.62 11.08
N SER A 290 18.65 14.93 11.03
CA SER A 290 19.92 15.46 10.52
C SER A 290 21.17 15.02 11.32
N GLU A 291 21.04 14.76 12.63
CA GLU A 291 22.15 14.21 13.43
C GLU A 291 22.43 12.75 13.04
N PHE A 292 21.38 11.96 12.77
CA PHE A 292 21.51 10.60 12.26
C PHE A 292 22.08 10.56 10.85
N ASP A 293 21.60 11.43 9.95
CA ASP A 293 22.06 11.52 8.57
C ASP A 293 23.56 11.84 8.47
N ALA A 294 24.08 12.65 9.40
CA ALA A 294 25.49 12.97 9.48
C ALA A 294 26.38 11.74 9.78
N VAL A 295 25.80 10.71 10.40
CA VAL A 295 26.51 9.48 10.82
C VAL A 295 25.94 8.21 10.21
N GLN A 296 25.06 8.31 9.21
CA GLN A 296 24.31 7.19 8.63
C GLN A 296 25.19 6.02 8.14
N ASN A 297 26.40 6.34 7.65
CA ASN A 297 27.38 5.34 7.21
C ASN A 297 28.15 4.66 8.36
N ASN A 298 27.82 4.95 9.62
CA ASN A 298 28.45 4.42 10.84
C ASN A 298 27.37 3.99 11.85
N LEU A 299 26.88 2.75 11.70
CA LEU A 299 25.84 2.20 12.57
C LEU A 299 26.15 2.24 14.08
N PRO A 300 27.41 2.06 14.55
CA PRO A 300 27.75 2.33 15.95
C PRO A 300 27.42 3.75 16.42
N GLN A 301 27.67 4.78 15.60
CA GLN A 301 27.32 6.16 15.95
C GLN A 301 25.80 6.40 15.91
N VAL A 302 25.09 5.81 14.95
CA VAL A 302 23.61 5.78 14.93
C VAL A 302 23.07 5.19 16.22
N ARG A 303 23.61 4.05 16.65
CA ARG A 303 23.25 3.38 17.91
C ARG A 303 23.48 4.28 19.12
N ASP A 304 24.60 4.98 19.19
CA ASP A 304 24.89 5.88 20.30
C ASP A 304 23.91 7.07 20.35
N LEU A 305 23.49 7.59 19.19
CA LEU A 305 22.40 8.58 19.11
C LEU A 305 21.05 8.01 19.59
N LEU A 306 20.70 6.78 19.18
CA LEU A 306 19.49 6.12 19.64
C LEU A 306 19.47 5.97 21.17
N LEU A 307 20.60 5.59 21.78
CA LEU A 307 20.74 5.53 23.24
C LEU A 307 20.66 6.89 23.91
N LYS A 308 21.32 7.91 23.34
CA LYS A 308 21.30 9.30 23.81
C LYS A 308 19.86 9.81 23.89
N TYR A 309 19.08 9.70 22.81
CA TYR A 309 17.69 10.16 22.81
C TYR A 309 16.78 9.31 23.70
N GLY A 310 17.07 8.01 23.85
CA GLY A 310 16.33 7.16 24.77
C GLY A 310 16.48 7.65 26.21
N GLN A 311 17.72 7.95 26.61
CA GLN A 311 18.01 8.50 27.93
C GLN A 311 17.31 9.85 28.16
N GLN A 312 17.20 10.71 27.15
CA GLN A 312 16.54 12.02 27.27
C GLN A 312 15.05 11.93 27.59
N VAL A 313 14.37 10.86 27.17
CA VAL A 313 12.95 10.60 27.49
C VAL A 313 12.76 9.69 28.69
N GLY A 314 13.85 9.35 29.40
CA GLY A 314 13.81 8.53 30.61
C GLY A 314 13.85 7.02 30.37
N LEU A 315 14.14 6.54 29.15
CA LEU A 315 14.38 5.12 28.93
C LEU A 315 15.68 4.69 29.62
N GLU A 316 15.62 3.58 30.35
CA GLU A 316 16.78 3.01 31.00
C GLU A 316 17.77 2.44 29.96
N SER A 317 18.95 3.05 29.83
CA SER A 317 19.99 2.59 28.89
C SER A 317 20.38 1.12 29.12
N ALA A 318 20.30 0.63 30.37
CA ALA A 318 20.56 -0.76 30.73
C ALA A 318 19.55 -1.75 30.13
N LYS A 319 18.35 -1.28 29.75
CA LYS A 319 17.33 -2.08 29.05
C LYS A 319 17.36 -1.85 27.55
N LEU A 320 17.56 -0.61 27.12
CA LEU A 320 17.55 -0.24 25.69
C LEU A 320 18.76 -0.80 24.95
N ALA A 321 19.98 -0.64 25.49
CA ALA A 321 21.20 -1.13 24.85
C ALA A 321 21.16 -2.63 24.47
N PRO A 322 20.86 -3.57 25.38
CA PRO A 322 20.78 -4.98 25.00
C PRO A 322 19.63 -5.27 24.02
N CYS A 323 18.53 -4.50 24.06
CA CYS A 323 17.45 -4.63 23.08
C CYS A 323 17.92 -4.27 21.67
N LEU A 324 18.64 -3.15 21.53
CA LEU A 324 19.25 -2.71 20.27
C LEU A 324 20.29 -3.72 19.76
N ASP A 325 21.21 -4.14 20.64
CA ASP A 325 22.35 -4.99 20.28
C ASP A 325 21.91 -6.37 19.79
N SER A 326 20.87 -6.93 20.40
CA SER A 326 20.28 -8.21 20.01
C SER A 326 19.21 -8.07 18.93
N LYS A 327 18.81 -6.84 18.57
CA LYS A 327 17.63 -6.55 17.74
C LYS A 327 16.37 -7.26 18.24
N ARG A 328 16.14 -7.27 19.56
CA ARG A 328 15.08 -8.07 20.20
C ARG A 328 13.69 -7.83 19.61
N SER A 329 13.39 -6.58 19.26
CA SER A 329 12.08 -6.18 18.72
C SER A 329 11.97 -6.28 17.19
N MET A 330 12.98 -6.83 16.50
CA MET A 330 12.93 -7.08 15.06
C MET A 330 11.67 -7.84 14.60
N PRO A 331 11.16 -8.87 15.32
CA PRO A 331 9.95 -9.57 14.90
C PRO A 331 8.71 -8.66 14.79
N ARG A 332 8.61 -7.59 15.60
CA ARG A 332 7.52 -6.61 15.52
C ARG A 332 7.64 -5.74 14.27
N VAL A 333 8.86 -5.33 13.93
CA VAL A 333 9.16 -4.60 12.68
C VAL A 333 8.84 -5.48 11.46
N GLU A 334 9.23 -6.76 11.49
CA GLU A 334 8.94 -7.71 10.42
C GLU A 334 7.44 -7.97 10.24
N GLU A 335 6.67 -8.00 11.34
CA GLU A 335 5.21 -8.10 11.30
C GLU A 335 4.59 -6.89 10.60
N GLY A 336 5.00 -5.67 10.99
CA GLY A 336 4.57 -4.43 10.33
C GLY A 336 4.92 -4.38 8.84
N LEU A 337 6.16 -4.76 8.49
CA LEU A 337 6.59 -4.87 7.09
C LEU A 337 5.79 -5.90 6.30
N LYS A 338 5.47 -7.06 6.89
CA LYS A 338 4.67 -8.10 6.24
C LYS A 338 3.24 -7.63 5.99
N GLU A 339 2.62 -7.03 6.99
CA GLU A 339 1.27 -6.46 6.92
C GLU A 339 1.20 -5.34 5.88
N GLY A 340 2.12 -4.38 5.92
CA GLY A 340 2.19 -3.30 4.94
C GLY A 340 2.42 -3.81 3.51
N LYS A 341 3.26 -4.85 3.32
CA LYS A 341 3.41 -5.52 2.01
C LYS A 341 2.12 -6.18 1.54
N GLN A 342 1.36 -6.82 2.45
CA GLN A 342 0.06 -7.39 2.13
C GLN A 342 -0.96 -6.33 1.69
N LEU A 343 -0.83 -5.11 2.21
CA LEU A 343 -1.63 -3.93 1.85
C LEU A 343 -1.07 -3.13 0.66
N ASN A 344 0.05 -3.56 0.08
CA ASN A 344 0.80 -2.84 -0.98
C ASN A 344 1.28 -1.44 -0.58
N VAL A 345 1.69 -1.27 0.67
CA VAL A 345 2.45 -0.10 1.09
C VAL A 345 3.79 -0.10 0.37
N GLU A 346 3.98 0.85 -0.54
CA GLU A 346 5.23 1.04 -1.29
C GLU A 346 5.99 2.32 -0.87
N TYR A 347 5.29 3.23 -0.20
CA TYR A 347 5.80 4.56 0.15
C TYR A 347 5.47 4.88 1.60
N THR A 348 6.32 5.68 2.23
CA THR A 348 6.10 6.21 3.57
C THR A 348 6.02 7.74 3.55
N PRO A 349 5.16 8.37 4.36
CA PRO A 349 4.14 7.70 5.17
C PRO A 349 2.97 7.20 4.30
N THR A 350 2.36 6.09 4.70
CA THR A 350 1.05 5.67 4.17
C THR A 350 0.09 5.52 5.33
N PHE A 351 -1.07 6.16 5.22
CA PHE A 351 -2.12 6.16 6.23
C PHE A 351 -3.31 5.32 5.79
N TYR A 352 -3.97 4.68 6.74
CA TYR A 352 -5.31 4.12 6.58
C TYR A 352 -6.22 4.73 7.63
N ILE A 353 -7.20 5.52 7.19
CA ILE A 353 -8.21 6.16 8.05
C ILE A 353 -9.48 5.31 7.96
N ASN A 354 -9.75 4.51 9.00
CA ASN A 354 -10.76 3.44 8.97
C ASN A 354 -10.67 2.60 7.68
N GLY A 355 -9.44 2.21 7.29
CA GLY A 355 -9.18 1.39 6.10
C GLY A 355 -9.06 2.14 4.77
N ARG A 356 -9.39 3.45 4.71
CA ARG A 356 -9.22 4.27 3.50
C ARG A 356 -7.79 4.80 3.41
N ALA A 357 -7.09 4.51 2.31
CA ALA A 357 -5.71 4.91 2.14
C ALA A 357 -5.56 6.43 1.96
N LYS A 358 -4.46 7.00 2.47
CA LYS A 358 -3.89 8.30 2.09
C LYS A 358 -2.37 8.14 2.03
N VAL A 359 -1.74 8.56 0.94
CA VAL A 359 -0.34 8.23 0.66
C VAL A 359 0.52 9.49 0.59
N GLY A 360 1.67 9.46 1.26
CA GLY A 360 2.70 10.49 1.22
C GLY A 360 2.41 11.69 2.10
N LEU A 361 2.96 12.85 1.71
CA LEU A 361 2.76 14.12 2.38
C LEU A 361 1.35 14.66 2.06
N VAL A 362 0.37 14.28 2.88
CA VAL A 362 -1.04 14.65 2.71
C VAL A 362 -1.25 16.08 3.21
N PRO A 363 -1.87 16.97 2.41
CA PRO A 363 -2.24 18.30 2.90
C PRO A 363 -3.17 18.23 4.12
N PRO A 364 -2.98 19.09 5.14
CA PRO A 364 -3.79 19.08 6.36
C PRO A 364 -5.31 19.06 6.11
N GLU A 365 -5.79 19.86 5.16
CA GLU A 365 -7.20 19.96 4.80
C GLU A 365 -7.74 18.64 4.23
N ASP A 366 -6.96 17.94 3.42
CA ASP A 366 -7.35 16.65 2.85
C ASP A 366 -7.41 15.57 3.94
N PHE A 367 -6.48 15.62 4.90
CA PHE A 367 -6.47 14.71 6.04
C PHE A 367 -7.68 14.96 6.95
N TYR A 368 -7.99 16.22 7.25
CA TYR A 368 -9.16 16.59 8.05
C TYR A 368 -10.46 16.14 7.41
N ARG A 369 -10.65 16.36 6.10
CA ARG A 369 -11.85 15.87 5.41
C ARG A 369 -12.00 14.36 5.53
N ALA A 370 -10.91 13.60 5.35
CA ALA A 370 -10.96 12.15 5.47
C ALA A 370 -11.35 11.67 6.88
N VAL A 371 -10.89 12.36 7.92
CA VAL A 371 -11.32 12.09 9.31
C VAL A 371 -12.79 12.46 9.53
N GLU A 372 -13.24 13.60 9.00
CA GLU A 372 -14.64 14.04 9.10
C GLU A 372 -15.61 13.12 8.35
N ASP A 373 -15.21 12.61 7.19
CA ASP A 373 -15.94 11.59 6.44
C ASP A 373 -16.06 10.30 7.26
N ALA A 374 -14.95 9.80 7.79
CA ALA A 374 -14.93 8.59 8.63
C ALA A 374 -15.78 8.73 9.90
N LEU A 375 -15.79 9.91 10.53
CA LEU A 375 -16.66 10.22 11.67
C LEU A 375 -18.15 10.16 11.30
N ARG A 376 -18.51 10.69 10.13
CA ARG A 376 -19.89 10.70 9.65
C ARG A 376 -20.39 9.29 9.34
N GLU A 377 -19.54 8.46 8.74
CA GLU A 377 -19.82 7.06 8.41
C GLU A 377 -20.02 6.23 9.68
N SER A 378 -19.10 6.33 10.63
CA SER A 378 -19.18 5.65 11.93
C SER A 378 -20.45 6.04 12.71
N GLY A 379 -20.91 7.29 12.57
CA GLY A 379 -22.16 7.76 13.16
C GLY A 379 -23.41 7.12 12.53
N LYS A 380 -23.42 6.95 11.20
CA LYS A 380 -24.52 6.29 10.48
C LYS A 380 -24.62 4.81 10.84
N GLU A 381 -23.50 4.12 10.93
CA GLU A 381 -23.45 2.70 11.31
C GLU A 381 -24.04 2.46 12.69
N LYS A 382 -23.68 3.30 13.67
CA LYS A 382 -24.26 3.22 15.03
C LYS A 382 -25.78 3.39 15.01
N LEU A 383 -26.30 4.39 14.28
CA LEU A 383 -27.75 4.61 14.14
C LEU A 383 -28.45 3.44 13.45
N HIS A 384 -27.82 2.84 12.43
CA HIS A 384 -28.35 1.65 11.77
C HIS A 384 -28.35 0.42 12.68
N ALA A 385 -27.31 0.23 13.50
CA ALA A 385 -27.25 -0.87 14.46
C ALA A 385 -28.32 -0.72 15.55
N GLU A 386 -28.49 0.48 16.10
CA GLU A 386 -29.50 0.77 17.13
C GLU A 386 -30.94 0.63 16.61
N SER A 387 -31.20 0.97 15.34
CA SER A 387 -32.53 0.81 14.73
C SER A 387 -32.89 -0.63 14.39
N ARG A 388 -31.91 -1.54 14.24
CA ARG A 388 -32.16 -2.99 14.05
C ARG A 388 -32.43 -3.75 15.35
N LEU A 389 -32.09 -3.16 16.50
CA LEU A 389 -32.30 -3.71 17.83
C LEU A 389 -33.66 -3.31 18.45
N ARG A 390 -34.40 -2.41 17.78
CA ARG A 390 -35.77 -2.02 18.11
C ARG A 390 -36.73 -2.68 17.14
#